data_AF-A0A941BS70-F1
#
_entry.id   AF-A0A941BS70-F1
#
_cell.length_a   1.000
_cell.length_b   1.000
_cell.length_c   1.000
_cell.angle_alpha   90.00
_cell.angle_beta   90.00
_cell.angle_gamma   90.00
#
_symmetry.space_group_name_H-M   'P 1'
#
loop_
_entity.id
_entity.type
_entity.pdbx_description
1 polymer ?
#
loop_
_entity_poly.entity_id
_entity_poly.type
_entity_poly.pdbx_seq_one_letter_code
_entity_poly.pdbx_strand_id
1 'polypeptide(L)'
;MHRALSALWGTAFWLAAGAASATVFTLAPVQLPGGTTLLGTVTTDGTLGPLSAGNVVDWDVRLRQTQRWVFDPSHPGVWASGVSVSANGRTMSVRTSPDGVNDGGLLAFGSFGPGPEYGVQVANFTGSYANGGVAFYLAGPVFEWQWLSAPNGSKRVVAKAAPGSSVFKLVPVDFPSGTVLSGSITTDGSTGAIGAAQITDWKISATETTEVRYTPANSSVLPATAGLSSDGTTLSVARPGGYFGVGIAPRPPARGQGAVPADFASATAPSGGQAGYWNPFTFQYVGLRFKGSTWPIATVQP
;
A
#
# COMPACT_ATOMS: atom_id res chain seq x y z
N MET A 1 57.38 55.27 -36.99
CA MET A 1 55.91 55.43 -36.97
C MET A 1 55.41 54.74 -38.24
N HIS A 2 54.64 53.66 -38.29
CA HIS A 2 53.52 53.18 -37.49
C HIS A 2 53.52 51.65 -37.40
N ARG A 3 52.88 51.15 -36.34
CA ARG A 3 52.59 49.75 -36.01
C ARG A 3 51.56 49.15 -36.99
N ALA A 4 51.67 47.87 -37.30
CA ALA A 4 50.55 47.04 -37.72
C ALA A 4 50.52 45.79 -36.84
N LEU A 5 49.56 45.75 -35.90
CA LEU A 5 49.27 44.62 -35.04
C LEU A 5 48.08 43.87 -35.68
N SER A 6 48.32 42.67 -36.20
CA SER A 6 47.28 41.80 -36.74
C SER A 6 46.64 41.01 -35.60
N ALA A 7 45.45 41.41 -35.17
CA ALA A 7 44.64 40.64 -34.22
C ALA A 7 43.86 39.56 -34.99
N LEU A 8 44.27 38.29 -34.83
CA LEU A 8 43.43 37.15 -35.19
C LEU A 8 42.31 37.01 -34.16
N TRP A 9 41.07 37.11 -34.64
CA TRP A 9 39.88 36.82 -33.86
C TRP A 9 39.69 35.30 -33.77
N GLY A 10 39.83 34.75 -32.56
CA GLY A 10 39.42 33.39 -32.24
C GLY A 10 37.91 33.34 -32.02
N THR A 11 37.19 32.64 -32.88
CA THR A 11 35.79 32.27 -32.66
C THR A 11 35.70 31.22 -31.56
N ALA A 12 35.22 31.62 -30.39
CA ALA A 12 34.85 30.68 -29.33
C ALA A 12 33.59 29.92 -29.76
N PHE A 13 33.74 28.63 -30.03
CA PHE A 13 32.62 27.69 -30.17
C PHE A 13 32.03 27.43 -28.78
N TRP A 14 30.84 27.97 -28.51
CA TRP A 14 30.05 27.60 -27.34
C TRP A 14 29.33 26.28 -27.63
N LEU A 15 29.80 25.19 -27.03
CA LEU A 15 29.01 23.97 -26.90
C LEU A 15 27.90 24.23 -25.89
N ALA A 16 26.69 24.52 -26.39
CA ALA A 16 25.51 24.46 -25.54
C ALA A 16 25.30 23.01 -25.11
N ALA A 17 25.61 22.70 -23.86
CA ALA A 17 25.19 21.45 -23.25
C ALA A 17 23.66 21.45 -23.22
N GLY A 18 23.03 20.75 -24.18
CA GLY A 18 21.62 20.47 -24.11
C GLY A 18 21.33 19.78 -22.79
N ALA A 19 20.44 20.35 -21.98
CA ALA A 19 19.99 19.71 -20.75
C ALA A 19 19.49 18.31 -21.11
N ALA A 20 20.07 17.28 -20.49
CA ALA A 20 19.61 15.91 -20.70
C ALA A 20 18.13 15.85 -20.32
N SER A 21 17.27 15.55 -21.30
CA SER A 21 15.85 15.36 -21.05
C SER A 21 15.70 14.15 -20.14
N ALA A 22 14.91 14.29 -19.08
CA ALA A 22 14.73 13.18 -18.19
C ALA A 22 13.96 12.07 -18.89
N THR A 23 14.41 10.85 -18.68
CA THR A 23 13.83 9.66 -19.30
C THR A 23 12.93 8.91 -18.35
N VAL A 24 13.07 9.09 -17.03
CA VAL A 24 12.30 8.37 -16.01
C VAL A 24 11.28 9.28 -15.34
N PHE A 25 10.01 8.88 -15.40
CA PHE A 25 8.89 9.62 -14.86
C PHE A 25 8.15 8.79 -13.81
N THR A 26 7.79 9.40 -12.69
CA THR A 26 6.94 8.82 -11.65
C THR A 26 5.48 9.15 -11.93
N LEU A 27 4.63 8.13 -12.02
CA LEU A 27 3.19 8.29 -12.21
C LEU A 27 2.57 9.04 -11.02
N ALA A 28 1.68 9.99 -11.31
CA ALA A 28 0.81 10.57 -10.32
C ALA A 28 -0.13 9.47 -9.77
N PRO A 29 -0.19 9.23 -8.45
CA PRO A 29 -1.04 8.17 -7.91
C PRO A 29 -2.51 8.39 -8.24
N VAL A 30 -3.16 7.37 -8.81
CA VAL A 30 -4.61 7.38 -9.07
C VAL A 30 -5.32 6.51 -8.04
N GLN A 31 -6.19 7.13 -7.25
CA GLN A 31 -7.06 6.42 -6.31
C GLN A 31 -8.28 5.85 -7.03
N LEU A 32 -8.43 4.54 -6.99
CA LEU A 32 -9.54 3.80 -7.56
C LEU A 32 -10.48 3.30 -6.43
N PRO A 33 -11.72 2.91 -6.75
CA PRO A 33 -12.63 2.34 -5.77
C PRO A 33 -12.04 1.13 -5.02
N GLY A 34 -12.55 0.86 -3.81
CA GLY A 34 -12.19 -0.35 -3.05
C GLY A 34 -10.76 -0.38 -2.50
N GLY A 35 -10.13 0.78 -2.29
CA GLY A 35 -8.80 0.89 -1.68
C GLY A 35 -7.65 0.55 -2.63
N THR A 36 -7.89 0.60 -3.94
CA THR A 36 -6.87 0.34 -4.96
C THR A 36 -6.19 1.64 -5.39
N THR A 37 -4.87 1.65 -5.45
CA THR A 37 -4.08 2.76 -5.99
C THR A 37 -3.25 2.29 -7.18
N LEU A 38 -3.34 3.01 -8.29
CA LEU A 38 -2.42 2.88 -9.42
C LEU A 38 -1.23 3.82 -9.17
N LEU A 39 -0.01 3.28 -9.17
CA LEU A 39 1.24 4.02 -9.02
C LEU A 39 2.33 3.37 -9.87
N GLY A 40 3.48 4.03 -10.02
CA GLY A 40 4.60 3.41 -10.73
C GLY A 40 5.54 4.39 -11.40
N THR A 41 6.39 3.85 -12.27
CA THR A 41 7.27 4.63 -13.13
C THR A 41 7.10 4.24 -14.59
N VAL A 42 7.41 5.19 -15.47
CA VAL A 42 7.45 5.01 -16.92
C VAL A 42 8.76 5.63 -17.41
N THR A 43 9.48 4.91 -18.26
CA THR A 43 10.72 5.36 -18.86
C THR A 43 10.55 5.54 -20.36
N THR A 44 10.98 6.68 -20.89
CA THR A 44 11.01 6.95 -22.33
C THR A 44 12.41 6.93 -22.91
N ASP A 45 12.51 6.93 -24.23
CA ASP A 45 13.79 7.06 -24.96
C ASP A 45 14.36 8.49 -24.99
N GLY A 46 13.72 9.44 -24.31
CA GLY A 46 14.13 10.85 -24.27
C GLY A 46 13.54 11.72 -25.38
N THR A 47 12.71 11.17 -26.26
CA THR A 47 11.97 11.97 -27.26
C THR A 47 11.08 13.01 -26.57
N LEU A 48 11.11 14.24 -27.08
CA LEU A 48 10.23 15.34 -26.66
C LEU A 48 9.09 15.55 -27.66
N GLY A 49 7.95 16.01 -27.18
CA GLY A 49 6.73 16.18 -27.96
C GLY A 49 5.90 14.90 -28.03
N PRO A 50 5.15 14.68 -29.13
CA PRO A 50 4.31 13.50 -29.30
C PRO A 50 5.12 12.19 -29.24
N LEU A 51 4.60 11.22 -28.49
CA LEU A 51 5.19 9.91 -28.29
C LEU A 51 4.29 8.82 -28.86
N SER A 52 4.93 7.79 -29.40
CA SER A 52 4.32 6.49 -29.71
C SER A 52 4.57 5.49 -28.59
N ALA A 53 3.91 4.34 -28.64
CA ALA A 53 4.19 3.23 -27.73
C ALA A 53 5.67 2.77 -27.79
N GLY A 54 6.34 2.92 -28.94
CA GLY A 54 7.75 2.53 -29.10
C GLY A 54 8.73 3.46 -28.39
N ASN A 55 8.32 4.69 -28.03
CA ASN A 55 9.16 5.61 -27.27
C ASN A 55 9.14 5.32 -25.76
N VAL A 56 8.27 4.43 -25.29
CA VAL A 56 8.22 3.96 -23.90
C VAL A 56 9.04 2.67 -23.82
N VAL A 57 10.19 2.75 -23.16
CA VAL A 57 11.23 1.71 -23.20
C VAL A 57 11.28 0.84 -21.94
N ASP A 58 10.73 1.34 -20.83
CA ASP A 58 10.59 0.58 -19.59
C ASP A 58 9.41 1.11 -18.76
N TRP A 59 8.87 0.28 -17.86
CA TRP A 59 7.82 0.68 -16.93
C TRP A 59 7.75 -0.26 -15.72
N ASP A 60 7.33 0.30 -14.60
CA ASP A 60 6.99 -0.44 -13.39
C ASP A 60 5.69 0.12 -12.84
N VAL A 61 4.57 -0.37 -13.36
CA VAL A 61 3.22 0.09 -12.98
C VAL A 61 2.59 -0.92 -12.04
N ARG A 62 2.11 -0.44 -10.90
CA ARG A 62 1.59 -1.26 -9.81
C ARG A 62 0.16 -0.87 -9.51
N LEU A 63 -0.69 -1.88 -9.33
CA LEU A 63 -1.98 -1.76 -8.68
C LEU A 63 -1.83 -2.29 -7.28
N ARG A 64 -1.84 -1.39 -6.30
CA ARG A 64 -1.80 -1.74 -4.89
C ARG A 64 -3.19 -1.67 -4.32
N GLN A 65 -3.74 -2.79 -3.87
CA GLN A 65 -4.98 -2.81 -3.11
C GLN A 65 -4.65 -2.94 -1.63
N THR A 66 -5.14 -1.99 -0.83
CA THR A 66 -5.01 -2.03 0.63
C THR A 66 -6.38 -2.27 1.24
N GLN A 67 -6.57 -3.43 1.86
CA GLN A 67 -7.74 -3.72 2.67
C GLN A 67 -7.39 -3.54 4.13
N ARG A 68 -8.28 -2.89 4.89
CA ARG A 68 -8.06 -2.62 6.30
C ARG A 68 -9.32 -2.90 7.09
N TRP A 69 -9.22 -3.83 8.03
CA TRP A 69 -10.23 -4.11 9.04
C TRP A 69 -9.81 -3.43 10.34
N VAL A 70 -10.73 -2.72 11.00
CA VAL A 70 -10.43 -1.91 12.19
C VAL A 70 -11.23 -2.42 13.38
N PHE A 71 -10.52 -2.86 14.40
CA PHE A 71 -11.07 -3.31 15.68
C PHE A 71 -10.86 -2.19 16.69
N ASP A 72 -11.94 -1.55 17.10
CA ASP A 72 -11.98 -0.43 18.04
C ASP A 72 -13.22 -0.57 18.95
N PRO A 73 -13.45 0.32 19.93
CA PRO A 73 -14.59 0.23 20.84
C PRO A 73 -15.98 0.20 20.21
N SER A 74 -16.13 0.52 18.91
CA SER A 74 -17.41 0.33 18.21
C SER A 74 -17.79 -1.14 18.05
N HIS A 75 -16.84 -2.06 18.20
CA HIS A 75 -17.04 -3.51 18.27
C HIS A 75 -16.72 -3.96 19.71
N PRO A 76 -17.67 -3.88 20.65
CA PRO A 76 -17.39 -3.96 22.07
C PRO A 76 -17.02 -5.38 22.50
N GLY A 77 -16.02 -5.45 23.38
CA GLY A 77 -15.57 -6.67 24.06
C GLY A 77 -14.07 -6.63 24.27
N VAL A 78 -13.65 -6.90 25.50
CA VAL A 78 -12.24 -7.00 25.90
C VAL A 78 -12.11 -8.21 26.79
N TRP A 79 -11.23 -9.14 26.40
CA TRP A 79 -10.84 -10.27 27.24
C TRP A 79 -9.36 -10.16 27.53
N ALA A 80 -9.04 -9.96 28.80
CA ALA A 80 -7.67 -9.87 29.28
C ALA A 80 -7.51 -10.77 30.50
N SER A 81 -6.74 -11.85 30.32
CA SER A 81 -6.34 -12.78 31.38
C SER A 81 -4.84 -13.04 31.29
N GLY A 82 -4.15 -13.09 32.44
CA GLY A 82 -2.69 -13.25 32.44
C GLY A 82 -1.94 -12.12 31.74
N VAL A 83 -2.55 -10.94 31.58
CA VAL A 83 -1.94 -9.75 30.99
C VAL A 83 -1.22 -8.96 32.07
N SER A 84 -0.03 -8.45 31.76
CA SER A 84 0.70 -7.57 32.67
C SER A 84 1.44 -6.46 31.94
N VAL A 85 1.52 -5.30 32.59
CA VAL A 85 2.37 -4.17 32.20
C VAL A 85 3.62 -4.17 33.09
N SER A 86 4.80 -4.01 32.49
CA SER A 86 6.05 -3.96 33.24
C SER A 86 6.07 -2.80 34.24
N ALA A 87 6.84 -2.92 35.32
CA ALA A 87 6.92 -1.89 36.38
C ALA A 87 7.34 -0.50 35.85
N ASN A 88 8.07 -0.44 34.74
CA ASN A 88 8.46 0.80 34.07
C ASN A 88 7.42 1.32 33.04
N GLY A 89 6.26 0.66 32.92
CA GLY A 89 5.19 1.02 31.99
C GLY A 89 5.49 0.78 30.50
N ARG A 90 6.63 0.19 30.14
CA ARG A 90 7.09 0.16 28.73
C ARG A 90 6.62 -1.04 27.92
N THR A 91 6.24 -2.14 28.57
CA THR A 91 5.89 -3.37 27.87
C THR A 91 4.61 -3.97 28.43
N MET A 92 3.70 -4.37 27.55
CA MET A 92 2.54 -5.18 27.86
C MET A 92 2.81 -6.60 27.38
N SER A 93 2.57 -7.58 28.24
CA SER A 93 2.84 -8.99 27.97
C SER A 93 1.68 -9.87 28.38
N VAL A 94 1.51 -10.99 27.68
CA VAL A 94 0.56 -12.06 28.01
C VAL A 94 1.34 -13.29 28.48
N ARG A 95 0.92 -13.89 29.60
CA ARG A 95 1.52 -15.11 30.15
C ARG A 95 1.29 -16.29 29.20
N THR A 96 2.31 -17.07 28.89
CA THR A 96 2.14 -18.36 28.19
C THR A 96 1.73 -19.44 29.18
N SER A 97 1.25 -20.59 28.70
CA SER A 97 1.05 -21.74 29.61
C SER A 97 2.41 -22.14 30.24
N PRO A 98 2.49 -22.42 31.56
CA PRO A 98 3.71 -22.89 32.23
C PRO A 98 4.19 -24.24 31.73
N ASP A 99 3.28 -25.15 31.39
CA ASP A 99 3.54 -26.54 31.03
C ASP A 99 2.97 -26.94 29.65
N GLY A 100 2.21 -26.06 29.01
CA GLY A 100 1.54 -26.31 27.75
C GLY A 100 0.09 -26.80 27.90
N VAL A 101 -0.50 -26.71 29.10
CA VAL A 101 -1.85 -27.20 29.40
C VAL A 101 -2.77 -26.06 29.87
N ASN A 102 -3.72 -25.65 29.01
CA ASN A 102 -4.94 -24.88 29.27
C ASN A 102 -4.94 -23.74 30.32
N ASP A 103 -3.80 -23.17 30.71
CA ASP A 103 -3.68 -22.26 31.85
C ASP A 103 -2.87 -20.99 31.55
N GLY A 104 -2.59 -20.70 30.28
CA GLY A 104 -1.98 -19.45 29.85
C GLY A 104 -2.94 -18.25 29.92
N GLY A 105 -2.51 -17.13 29.33
CA GLY A 105 -3.29 -15.89 29.25
C GLY A 105 -3.91 -15.64 27.88
N LEU A 106 -4.79 -14.66 27.83
CA LEU A 106 -5.50 -14.17 26.63
C LEU A 106 -5.48 -12.65 26.62
N LEU A 107 -5.28 -12.06 25.44
CA LEU A 107 -5.58 -10.67 25.15
C LEU A 107 -6.35 -10.58 23.83
N ALA A 108 -7.62 -10.21 23.91
CA ALA A 108 -8.54 -10.16 22.78
C ALA A 108 -9.50 -8.97 22.85
N PHE A 109 -9.97 -8.55 21.68
CA PHE A 109 -10.84 -7.41 21.47
C PHE A 109 -11.92 -7.73 20.43
N GLY A 110 -13.10 -7.13 20.53
CA GLY A 110 -14.17 -7.28 19.56
C GLY A 110 -15.35 -8.12 20.07
N SER A 111 -16.18 -8.61 19.16
CA SER A 111 -17.34 -9.44 19.44
C SER A 111 -17.12 -10.86 18.92
N PHE A 112 -17.13 -11.85 19.83
CA PHE A 112 -17.09 -13.28 19.54
C PHE A 112 -18.37 -13.93 20.10
N GLY A 113 -19.37 -14.19 19.26
CA GLY A 113 -20.69 -14.65 19.69
C GLY A 113 -21.67 -14.85 18.52
N PRO A 114 -22.93 -15.23 18.78
CA PRO A 114 -23.91 -15.49 17.72
C PRO A 114 -24.29 -14.18 17.00
N GLY A 115 -23.62 -13.92 15.87
CA GLY A 115 -23.74 -12.71 15.05
C GLY A 115 -22.60 -12.65 14.02
N PRO A 116 -22.49 -11.57 13.23
CA PRO A 116 -21.28 -11.36 12.42
C PRO A 116 -20.10 -11.12 13.38
N GLU A 117 -19.30 -12.17 13.56
CA GLU A 117 -18.15 -12.12 14.45
C GLU A 117 -17.13 -11.11 13.91
N TYR A 118 -16.66 -10.23 14.80
CA TYR A 118 -15.75 -9.16 14.44
C TYR A 118 -14.81 -8.89 15.60
N GLY A 119 -13.61 -9.46 15.54
CA GLY A 119 -12.67 -9.36 16.64
C GLY A 119 -11.26 -9.81 16.30
N VAL A 120 -10.37 -9.58 17.26
CA VAL A 120 -8.95 -9.89 17.18
C VAL A 120 -8.49 -10.53 18.49
N GLN A 121 -7.71 -11.60 18.40
CA GLN A 121 -6.89 -12.11 19.49
C GLN A 121 -5.44 -11.74 19.21
N VAL A 122 -4.90 -10.81 20.01
CA VAL A 122 -3.51 -10.37 19.89
C VAL A 122 -2.56 -11.47 20.38
N ALA A 123 -2.97 -12.19 21.42
CA ALA A 123 -2.34 -13.43 21.85
C ALA A 123 -3.30 -14.27 22.68
N ASN A 124 -3.34 -15.57 22.40
CA ASN A 124 -4.10 -16.55 23.16
C ASN A 124 -3.23 -17.78 23.44
N PHE A 125 -3.01 -18.05 24.72
CA PHE A 125 -2.30 -19.21 25.26
C PHE A 125 -3.21 -20.06 26.14
N THR A 126 -4.51 -20.01 25.92
CA THR A 126 -5.52 -20.77 26.65
C THR A 126 -6.07 -21.92 25.81
N GLY A 127 -6.70 -22.90 26.45
CA GLY A 127 -7.35 -24.02 25.77
C GLY A 127 -6.42 -24.73 24.78
N SER A 128 -6.97 -25.10 23.62
CA SER A 128 -6.25 -25.78 22.54
C SER A 128 -5.00 -25.04 22.01
N TYR A 129 -4.80 -23.78 22.39
CA TYR A 129 -3.66 -22.95 21.98
C TYR A 129 -2.59 -22.82 23.08
N ALA A 130 -2.72 -23.55 24.19
CA ALA A 130 -1.78 -23.45 25.32
C ALA A 130 -0.33 -23.72 24.93
N ASN A 131 -0.09 -24.63 23.99
CA ASN A 131 1.23 -24.90 23.45
C ASN A 131 1.56 -23.93 22.29
N GLY A 132 2.46 -22.98 22.53
CA GLY A 132 2.95 -22.05 21.50
C GLY A 132 2.07 -20.82 21.22
N GLY A 133 0.76 -20.89 21.47
CA GLY A 133 -0.19 -19.78 21.33
C GLY A 133 -0.53 -19.34 19.92
N VAL A 134 -1.62 -18.60 19.79
CA VAL A 134 -2.15 -18.09 18.53
C VAL A 134 -2.44 -16.59 18.63
N ALA A 135 -2.29 -15.88 17.51
CA ALA A 135 -3.00 -14.64 17.24
C ALA A 135 -3.93 -14.84 16.05
N PHE A 136 -5.10 -14.21 16.06
CA PHE A 136 -6.01 -14.25 14.92
C PHE A 136 -6.81 -12.97 14.79
N TYR A 137 -7.35 -12.74 13.61
CA TYR A 137 -8.38 -11.74 13.38
C TYR A 137 -9.54 -12.35 12.61
N LEU A 138 -10.71 -11.75 12.79
CA LEU A 138 -11.97 -12.19 12.24
C LEU A 138 -12.78 -10.94 11.91
N ALA A 139 -13.14 -10.77 10.64
CA ALA A 139 -13.89 -9.63 10.14
C ALA A 139 -14.96 -10.11 9.16
N GLY A 140 -16.10 -10.58 9.70
CA GLY A 140 -17.14 -11.22 8.90
C GLY A 140 -16.63 -12.53 8.29
N PRO A 141 -16.65 -12.71 6.95
CA PRO A 141 -16.16 -13.94 6.32
C PRO A 141 -14.63 -14.04 6.29
N VAL A 142 -13.90 -12.97 6.63
CA VAL A 142 -12.44 -12.95 6.60
C VAL A 142 -11.92 -13.44 7.95
N PHE A 143 -11.24 -14.57 7.95
CA PHE A 143 -10.63 -15.16 9.14
C PHE A 143 -9.21 -15.63 8.81
N GLU A 144 -8.27 -15.29 9.67
CA GLU A 144 -6.92 -15.84 9.60
C GLU A 144 -6.27 -15.90 10.98
N TRP A 145 -5.38 -16.87 11.15
CA TRP A 145 -4.68 -17.16 12.40
C TRP A 145 -3.18 -17.37 12.14
N GLN A 146 -2.37 -17.08 13.15
CA GLN A 146 -0.92 -17.21 13.13
C GLN A 146 -0.43 -17.83 14.45
N TRP A 147 0.37 -18.90 14.33
CA TRP A 147 1.07 -19.47 15.48
C TRP A 147 2.12 -18.50 16.02
N LEU A 148 2.11 -18.28 17.34
CA LEU A 148 3.04 -17.37 18.00
C LEU A 148 4.35 -18.03 18.41
N SER A 149 4.36 -19.37 18.46
CA SER A 149 5.50 -20.22 18.84
C SER A 149 6.22 -19.75 20.12
N ALA A 150 5.47 -19.25 21.10
CA ALA A 150 6.05 -18.78 22.35
C ALA A 150 6.39 -19.97 23.27
N PRO A 151 7.58 -20.01 23.88
CA PRO A 151 7.94 -21.07 24.82
C PRO A 151 7.01 -21.10 26.04
N ASN A 152 6.74 -22.31 26.55
CA ASN A 152 6.00 -22.47 27.80
C ASN A 152 6.78 -21.85 28.99
N GLY A 153 6.06 -21.42 30.04
CA GLY A 153 6.63 -20.76 31.22
C GLY A 153 7.15 -19.34 30.98
N SER A 154 6.87 -18.73 29.82
CA SER A 154 7.36 -17.42 29.44
C SER A 154 6.29 -16.33 29.50
N LYS A 155 6.68 -15.11 29.13
CA LYS A 155 5.77 -13.99 28.86
C LYS A 155 6.02 -13.51 27.44
N ARG A 156 4.97 -13.49 26.62
CA ARG A 156 5.04 -12.90 25.27
C ARG A 156 4.75 -11.40 25.37
N VAL A 157 5.72 -10.57 24.98
CA VAL A 157 5.48 -9.14 24.79
C VAL A 157 4.58 -8.95 23.57
N VAL A 158 3.44 -8.28 23.77
CA VAL A 158 2.43 -8.03 22.73
C VAL A 158 2.34 -6.57 22.34
N ALA A 159 2.77 -5.65 23.21
CA ALA A 159 2.76 -4.23 22.93
C ALA A 159 3.85 -3.47 23.71
N LYS A 160 4.27 -2.31 23.20
CA LYS A 160 5.29 -1.44 23.78
C LYS A 160 4.80 -0.01 23.86
N ALA A 161 5.16 0.71 24.91
CA ALA A 161 4.81 2.12 25.10
C ALA A 161 6.08 2.99 25.21
N ALA A 162 5.94 4.26 24.84
CA ALA A 162 6.94 5.27 25.19
C ALA A 162 6.96 5.46 26.73
N PRO A 163 8.09 5.89 27.32
CA PRO A 163 8.17 6.15 28.75
C PRO A 163 7.07 7.11 29.22
N GLY A 164 6.33 6.74 30.27
CA GLY A 164 5.25 7.55 30.82
C GLY A 164 3.95 7.57 30.02
N SER A 165 3.84 6.79 28.93
CA SER A 165 2.62 6.70 28.13
C SER A 165 1.72 5.56 28.60
N SER A 166 0.41 5.80 28.64
CA SER A 166 -0.62 4.77 28.80
C SER A 166 -1.04 4.12 27.46
N VAL A 167 -0.45 4.55 26.34
CA VAL A 167 -0.74 4.07 24.98
C VAL A 167 0.36 3.12 24.52
N PHE A 168 0.02 1.85 24.41
CA PHE A 168 0.88 0.79 23.95
C PHE A 168 0.66 0.55 22.46
N LYS A 169 1.72 0.57 21.66
CA LYS A 169 1.73 0.13 20.26
C LYS A 169 1.94 -1.37 20.18
N LEU A 170 1.07 -2.06 19.45
CA LEU A 170 1.20 -3.50 19.24
C LEU A 170 2.54 -3.84 18.59
N VAL A 171 3.15 -4.92 19.04
CA VAL A 171 4.17 -5.63 18.26
C VAL A 171 3.43 -6.26 17.08
N PRO A 172 3.80 -5.93 15.82
CA PRO A 172 3.08 -6.46 14.67
C PRO A 172 3.06 -7.99 14.63
N VAL A 173 1.97 -8.55 14.10
CA VAL A 173 1.86 -9.98 13.78
C VAL A 173 1.62 -10.11 12.29
N ASP A 174 2.52 -10.78 11.61
CA ASP A 174 2.40 -11.12 10.18
C ASP A 174 1.62 -12.44 10.04
N PHE A 175 0.63 -12.44 9.16
CA PHE A 175 -0.18 -13.60 8.84
C PHE A 175 0.24 -14.24 7.51
N PRO A 176 -0.08 -15.53 7.28
CA PRO A 176 0.28 -16.22 6.04
C PRO A 176 -0.15 -15.54 4.74
N SER A 177 -1.27 -14.82 4.73
CA SER A 177 -1.77 -14.04 3.58
C SER A 177 -0.92 -12.81 3.26
N GLY A 178 -0.01 -12.41 4.14
CA GLY A 178 0.67 -11.13 4.11
C GLY A 178 -0.08 -10.01 4.84
N THR A 179 -1.21 -10.32 5.47
CA THR A 179 -1.90 -9.39 6.38
C THR A 179 -1.05 -9.10 7.61
N VAL A 180 -0.99 -7.83 8.03
CA VAL A 180 -0.29 -7.41 9.23
C VAL A 180 -1.28 -6.87 10.26
N LEU A 181 -1.30 -7.48 11.44
CA LEU A 181 -2.02 -6.96 12.59
C LEU A 181 -1.16 -5.96 13.34
N SER A 182 -1.64 -4.73 13.47
CA SER A 182 -0.95 -3.65 14.17
C SER A 182 -1.94 -2.70 14.83
N GLY A 183 -1.48 -1.79 15.69
CA GLY A 183 -2.38 -0.82 16.31
C GLY A 183 -1.91 -0.32 17.67
N SER A 184 -2.88 0.13 18.47
CA SER A 184 -2.64 0.55 19.85
C SER A 184 -3.69 0.07 20.83
N ILE A 185 -3.27 -0.05 22.08
CA ILE A 185 -4.10 -0.31 23.26
C ILE A 185 -3.80 0.80 24.27
N THR A 186 -4.84 1.43 24.80
CA THR A 186 -4.74 2.42 25.87
C THR A 186 -5.17 1.80 27.18
N THR A 187 -4.43 2.10 28.24
CA THR A 187 -4.73 1.65 29.60
C THR A 187 -5.05 2.83 30.51
N ASP A 188 -5.51 2.56 31.72
CA ASP A 188 -5.69 3.56 32.79
C ASP A 188 -4.37 4.04 33.44
N GLY A 189 -3.22 3.49 33.01
CA GLY A 189 -1.89 3.78 33.57
C GLY A 189 -1.41 2.79 34.63
N SER A 190 -2.22 1.77 34.97
CA SER A 190 -1.83 0.71 35.90
C SER A 190 -0.62 -0.08 35.41
N THR A 191 0.23 -0.53 36.34
CA THR A 191 1.34 -1.46 36.10
C THR A 191 1.13 -2.77 36.86
N GLY A 192 1.88 -3.82 36.53
CA GLY A 192 1.68 -5.15 37.10
C GLY A 192 0.60 -5.93 36.36
N ALA A 193 -0.12 -6.80 37.07
CA ALA A 193 -1.23 -7.55 36.47
C ALA A 193 -2.39 -6.61 36.16
N ILE A 194 -2.93 -6.70 34.94
CA ILE A 194 -4.09 -5.92 34.50
C ILE A 194 -5.14 -6.85 33.90
N GLY A 195 -6.40 -6.45 33.98
CA GLY A 195 -7.54 -7.11 33.36
C GLY A 195 -8.26 -6.20 32.37
N ALA A 196 -9.46 -6.61 31.95
CA ALA A 196 -10.24 -5.88 30.95
C ALA A 196 -10.61 -4.47 31.42
N ALA A 197 -10.86 -4.27 32.71
CA ALA A 197 -11.29 -2.99 33.27
C ALA A 197 -10.20 -1.88 33.19
N GLN A 198 -8.92 -2.27 33.16
CA GLN A 198 -7.79 -1.33 33.04
C GLN A 198 -7.49 -0.95 31.58
N ILE A 199 -8.14 -1.58 30.61
CA ILE A 199 -8.02 -1.26 29.19
C ILE A 199 -9.15 -0.32 28.82
N THR A 200 -8.80 0.91 28.48
CA THR A 200 -9.76 2.03 28.34
C THR A 200 -10.08 2.36 26.88
N ASP A 201 -9.20 2.03 25.94
CA ASP A 201 -9.40 2.25 24.51
C ASP A 201 -8.50 1.31 23.69
N TRP A 202 -8.86 1.05 22.44
CA TRP A 202 -8.03 0.29 21.50
C TRP A 202 -8.30 0.71 20.05
N LYS A 203 -7.29 0.60 19.22
CA LYS A 203 -7.42 0.78 17.77
C LYS A 203 -6.46 -0.16 17.09
N ILE A 204 -6.95 -1.33 16.76
CA ILE A 204 -6.21 -2.42 16.14
C ILE A 204 -6.66 -2.55 14.70
N SER A 205 -5.76 -2.91 13.80
CA SER A 205 -6.08 -3.11 12.41
C SER A 205 -5.36 -4.32 11.85
N ALA A 206 -6.10 -5.16 11.14
CA ALA A 206 -5.53 -6.13 10.21
C ALA A 206 -5.47 -5.43 8.84
N THR A 207 -4.27 -5.30 8.28
CA THR A 207 -4.06 -4.61 7.00
C THR A 207 -3.44 -5.58 6.00
N GLU A 208 -4.18 -5.88 4.94
CA GLU A 208 -3.69 -6.66 3.80
C GLU A 208 -3.30 -5.69 2.68
N THR A 209 -2.11 -5.89 2.11
CA THR A 209 -1.66 -5.16 0.92
C THR A 209 -1.32 -6.16 -0.17
N THR A 210 -2.11 -6.16 -1.24
CA THR A 210 -1.82 -6.95 -2.44
C THR A 210 -1.34 -6.01 -3.55
N GLU A 211 -0.38 -6.49 -4.36
CA GLU A 211 0.18 -5.72 -5.46
C GLU A 211 0.21 -6.55 -6.74
N VAL A 212 -0.41 -6.03 -7.80
CA VAL A 212 -0.22 -6.52 -9.16
C VAL A 212 0.77 -5.59 -9.85
N ARG A 213 1.83 -6.16 -10.42
CA ARG A 213 2.93 -5.40 -11.04
C ARG A 213 3.01 -5.70 -12.53
N TYR A 214 3.03 -4.65 -13.34
CA TYR A 214 3.23 -4.67 -14.78
C TYR A 214 4.61 -4.12 -15.10
N THR A 215 5.44 -4.93 -15.75
CA THR A 215 6.78 -4.60 -16.24
C THR A 215 6.95 -5.09 -17.68
N PRO A 216 8.00 -4.68 -18.43
CA PRO A 216 8.26 -5.23 -19.75
C PRO A 216 8.40 -6.76 -19.79
N ALA A 217 8.75 -7.38 -18.67
CA ALA A 217 8.90 -8.83 -18.58
C ALA A 217 7.56 -9.58 -18.62
N ASN A 218 6.45 -8.94 -18.25
CA ASN A 218 5.15 -9.61 -18.09
C ASN A 218 3.98 -8.87 -18.76
N SER A 219 4.23 -7.75 -19.43
CA SER A 219 3.22 -6.89 -20.02
C SER A 219 3.77 -6.11 -21.21
N SER A 220 2.93 -5.26 -21.80
CA SER A 220 3.28 -4.34 -22.90
C SER A 220 2.60 -2.99 -22.69
N VAL A 221 3.16 -1.93 -23.27
CA VAL A 221 2.39 -0.71 -23.56
C VAL A 221 1.25 -1.09 -24.48
N LEU A 222 0.03 -0.70 -24.11
CA LEU A 222 -1.16 -1.20 -24.79
C LEU A 222 -1.29 -0.56 -26.18
N PRO A 223 -1.77 -1.32 -27.18
CA PRO A 223 -1.87 -0.85 -28.56
C PRO A 223 -2.75 0.39 -28.76
N ALA A 224 -3.69 0.64 -27.84
CA ALA A 224 -4.56 1.81 -27.88
C ALA A 224 -3.84 3.11 -27.47
N THR A 225 -2.56 3.05 -27.08
CA THR A 225 -1.78 4.23 -26.66
C THR A 225 -1.69 5.26 -27.78
N ALA A 226 -2.25 6.44 -27.52
CA ALA A 226 -2.35 7.55 -28.46
C ALA A 226 -2.35 8.88 -27.70
N GLY A 227 -1.86 9.94 -28.33
CA GLY A 227 -1.84 11.29 -27.72
C GLY A 227 -0.97 11.42 -26.47
N LEU A 228 -0.04 10.49 -26.24
CA LEU A 228 1.00 10.60 -25.21
C LEU A 228 2.03 11.65 -25.67
N SER A 229 2.54 12.47 -24.75
CA SER A 229 3.59 13.44 -25.04
C SER A 229 4.51 13.68 -23.84
N SER A 230 5.77 14.02 -24.08
CA SER A 230 6.70 14.49 -23.06
C SER A 230 7.18 15.91 -23.33
N ASP A 231 7.29 16.74 -22.29
CA ASP A 231 8.02 18.02 -22.36
C ASP A 231 9.42 17.94 -21.71
N GLY A 232 9.86 16.73 -21.36
CA GLY A 232 11.14 16.48 -20.68
C GLY A 232 11.07 16.58 -19.15
N THR A 233 9.92 17.02 -18.61
CA THR A 233 9.65 17.09 -17.16
C THR A 233 8.34 16.39 -16.77
N THR A 234 7.41 16.26 -17.70
CA THR A 234 6.06 15.73 -17.50
C THR A 234 5.69 14.82 -18.66
N LEU A 235 5.08 13.66 -18.37
CA LEU A 235 4.33 12.89 -19.35
C LEU A 235 2.86 13.25 -19.27
N SER A 236 2.24 13.52 -20.42
CA SER A 236 0.84 13.91 -20.52
C SER A 236 0.09 13.12 -21.59
N VAL A 237 -1.21 12.97 -21.41
CA VAL A 237 -2.13 12.34 -22.37
C VAL A 237 -3.13 13.38 -22.89
N ALA A 238 -3.25 13.50 -24.21
CA ALA A 238 -4.11 14.46 -24.86
C ALA A 238 -5.61 14.17 -24.67
N ARG A 239 -6.41 15.23 -24.65
CA ARG A 239 -7.87 15.19 -24.72
C ARG A 239 -8.34 16.08 -25.87
N PRO A 240 -9.30 15.63 -26.70
CA PRO A 240 -9.91 14.29 -26.71
C PRO A 240 -8.99 13.26 -27.38
N GLY A 241 -9.33 11.97 -27.25
CA GLY A 241 -8.76 10.90 -28.08
C GLY A 241 -7.49 10.25 -27.53
N GLY A 242 -6.83 10.85 -26.54
CA GLY A 242 -5.61 10.27 -25.96
C GLY A 242 -5.88 9.12 -25.00
N TYR A 243 -4.94 8.20 -24.93
CA TYR A 243 -4.97 7.03 -24.07
C TYR A 243 -3.54 6.64 -23.72
N PHE A 244 -3.31 6.25 -22.47
CA PHE A 244 -2.10 5.55 -22.06
C PHE A 244 -2.45 4.45 -21.08
N GLY A 245 -1.89 3.26 -21.31
CA GLY A 245 -1.97 2.17 -20.36
C GLY A 245 -0.96 1.08 -20.66
N VAL A 246 -0.70 0.27 -19.63
CA VAL A 246 0.18 -0.91 -19.71
C VAL A 246 -0.59 -2.13 -19.24
N GLY A 247 -0.30 -3.29 -19.84
CA GLY A 247 -1.00 -4.51 -19.47
C GLY A 247 -0.69 -5.69 -20.38
N ILE A 248 -1.40 -6.78 -20.13
CA ILE A 248 -1.39 -7.99 -20.94
C ILE A 248 -2.54 -7.88 -21.94
N ALA A 249 -2.21 -7.81 -23.22
CA ALA A 249 -3.21 -7.79 -24.28
C ALA A 249 -4.08 -9.06 -24.23
N PRO A 250 -5.38 -8.97 -24.56
CA PRO A 250 -6.26 -10.14 -24.64
C PRO A 250 -5.75 -11.14 -25.68
N ARG A 251 -5.69 -12.43 -25.30
CA ARG A 251 -5.38 -13.55 -26.20
C ARG A 251 -6.40 -14.65 -25.95
N PRO A 252 -7.38 -14.87 -26.85
CA PRO A 252 -8.42 -15.87 -26.64
C PRO A 252 -7.84 -17.24 -26.24
N PRO A 253 -8.40 -17.90 -25.20
CA PRO A 253 -9.59 -17.54 -24.44
C PRO A 253 -9.35 -16.55 -23.27
N ALA A 254 -8.11 -16.14 -23.02
CA ALA A 254 -7.77 -15.24 -21.93
C ALA A 254 -8.21 -13.80 -22.21
N ARG A 255 -8.99 -13.23 -21.29
CA ARG A 255 -9.27 -11.79 -21.26
C ARG A 255 -7.99 -11.06 -20.86
N GLY A 256 -7.73 -9.92 -21.50
CA GLY A 256 -6.59 -9.08 -21.16
C GLY A 256 -6.73 -8.47 -19.76
N GLN A 257 -5.66 -7.89 -19.27
CA GLN A 257 -5.64 -7.16 -17.99
C GLN A 257 -4.67 -5.99 -18.09
N GLY A 258 -4.90 -4.90 -17.37
CA GLY A 258 -4.01 -3.76 -17.44
C GLY A 258 -4.41 -2.60 -16.54
N ALA A 259 -3.53 -1.62 -16.50
CA ALA A 259 -3.66 -0.39 -15.76
C ALA A 259 -3.65 0.79 -16.74
N VAL A 260 -4.59 1.72 -16.55
CA VAL A 260 -4.82 2.89 -17.42
C VAL A 260 -4.74 4.15 -16.58
N PRO A 261 -3.58 4.84 -16.56
CA PRO A 261 -3.45 6.13 -15.89
C PRO A 261 -4.34 7.22 -16.49
N ALA A 262 -4.65 7.15 -17.79
CA ALA A 262 -5.58 8.06 -18.44
C ALA A 262 -6.16 7.50 -19.75
N ASP A 263 -7.47 7.65 -19.91
CA ASP A 263 -8.26 7.35 -21.09
C ASP A 263 -9.23 8.50 -21.38
N PHE A 264 -9.01 9.15 -22.53
CA PHE A 264 -9.86 10.14 -23.17
C PHE A 264 -10.29 9.69 -24.58
N ALA A 265 -10.00 8.43 -24.95
CA ALA A 265 -10.25 7.87 -26.27
C ALA A 265 -11.66 7.32 -26.42
N SER A 266 -12.25 6.84 -25.32
CA SER A 266 -13.56 6.20 -25.37
C SER A 266 -14.72 7.21 -25.48
N ALA A 267 -15.65 6.95 -26.42
CA ALA A 267 -16.96 7.61 -26.47
C ALA A 267 -17.84 7.29 -25.24
N THR A 268 -17.50 6.24 -24.48
CA THR A 268 -18.16 5.86 -23.23
C THR A 268 -17.42 6.35 -21.99
N ALA A 269 -16.20 6.89 -22.12
CA ALA A 269 -15.56 7.56 -21.00
C ALA A 269 -16.37 8.81 -20.63
N PRO A 270 -16.46 9.18 -19.33
CA PRO A 270 -17.00 10.47 -18.93
C PRO A 270 -16.34 11.58 -19.74
N SER A 271 -17.08 12.65 -20.06
CA SER A 271 -16.57 13.74 -20.92
C SER A 271 -15.25 14.37 -20.44
N GLY A 272 -14.89 14.18 -19.17
CA GLY A 272 -13.60 14.59 -18.58
C GLY A 272 -12.55 13.48 -18.43
N GLY A 273 -12.69 12.35 -19.14
CA GLY A 273 -11.78 11.20 -19.10
C GLY A 273 -11.94 10.30 -17.87
N GLN A 274 -11.23 9.18 -17.92
CA GLN A 274 -11.18 8.19 -16.84
C GLN A 274 -9.78 7.62 -16.65
N ALA A 275 -9.54 7.05 -15.48
CA ALA A 275 -8.41 6.20 -15.18
C ALA A 275 -8.91 4.94 -14.48
N GLY A 276 -8.19 3.84 -14.57
CA GLY A 276 -8.70 2.59 -14.06
C GLY A 276 -7.78 1.40 -14.22
N TYR A 277 -8.30 0.24 -13.89
CA TYR A 277 -7.71 -1.04 -14.22
C TYR A 277 -8.78 -2.04 -14.58
N TRP A 278 -8.36 -3.10 -15.25
CA TRP A 278 -9.22 -4.25 -15.47
C TRP A 278 -8.43 -5.54 -15.40
N ASN A 279 -9.11 -6.62 -15.05
CA ASN A 279 -8.64 -7.98 -15.11
C ASN A 279 -9.79 -8.88 -15.64
N PRO A 280 -9.61 -10.21 -15.78
CA PRO A 280 -10.66 -11.09 -16.31
C PRO A 280 -11.99 -11.08 -15.55
N PHE A 281 -12.01 -10.64 -14.28
CA PHE A 281 -13.16 -10.74 -13.38
C PHE A 281 -13.66 -9.38 -12.86
N THR A 282 -12.90 -8.31 -13.07
CA THR A 282 -13.14 -7.02 -12.43
C THR A 282 -12.74 -5.87 -13.34
N PHE A 283 -13.54 -4.81 -13.32
CA PHE A 283 -13.29 -3.54 -13.97
C PHE A 283 -13.50 -2.43 -12.94
N GLN A 284 -12.50 -1.59 -12.73
CA GLN A 284 -12.60 -0.44 -11.82
C GLN A 284 -12.10 0.82 -12.53
N TYR A 285 -12.83 1.91 -12.35
CA TYR A 285 -12.48 3.19 -12.93
C TYR A 285 -12.87 4.35 -12.03
N VAL A 286 -12.22 5.49 -12.25
CA VAL A 286 -12.53 6.79 -11.65
C VAL A 286 -12.55 7.83 -12.76
N GLY A 287 -13.50 8.76 -12.71
CA GLY A 287 -13.53 9.89 -13.63
C GLY A 287 -12.45 10.91 -13.28
N LEU A 288 -11.65 11.33 -14.26
CA LEU A 288 -10.58 12.33 -14.07
C LEU A 288 -11.13 13.77 -13.95
N ARG A 289 -12.35 14.01 -14.45
CA ARG A 289 -13.06 15.32 -14.42
C ARG A 289 -12.22 16.46 -15.04
N PHE A 290 -11.36 16.14 -15.99
CA PHE A 290 -10.47 17.08 -16.62
C PHE A 290 -11.14 17.85 -17.77
N LYS A 291 -10.88 19.16 -17.87
CA LYS A 291 -11.46 20.04 -18.92
C LYS A 291 -10.44 20.63 -19.89
N GLY A 292 -9.14 20.46 -19.64
CA GLY A 292 -8.09 20.98 -20.53
C GLY A 292 -7.82 20.08 -21.73
N SER A 293 -6.73 20.37 -22.44
CA SER A 293 -6.28 19.67 -23.64
C SER A 293 -5.26 18.56 -23.38
N THR A 294 -4.53 18.59 -22.26
CA THR A 294 -3.54 17.56 -21.88
C THR A 294 -3.59 17.26 -20.38
N TRP A 295 -3.70 15.99 -20.02
CA TRP A 295 -3.72 15.54 -18.64
C TRP A 295 -2.33 15.03 -18.22
N PRO A 296 -1.68 15.62 -17.21
CA PRO A 296 -0.40 15.12 -16.71
C PRO A 296 -0.60 13.79 -15.99
N ILE A 297 0.11 12.75 -16.44
CA ILE A 297 0.07 11.41 -15.83
C ILE A 297 1.32 11.10 -15.00
N ALA A 298 2.43 11.78 -15.25
CA ALA A 298 3.69 11.53 -14.58
C ALA A 298 4.59 12.77 -14.58
N THR A 299 5.43 12.91 -13.57
CA THR A 299 6.48 13.94 -13.50
C THR A 299 7.84 13.29 -13.40
N VAL A 300 8.90 14.01 -13.77
CA VAL A 300 10.27 13.51 -13.64
C VAL A 300 10.53 13.00 -12.24
N GLN A 301 11.18 11.84 -12.15
CA GLN A 301 11.65 11.35 -10.87
C GLN A 301 12.73 12.31 -10.32
N PRO A 302 12.59 12.82 -9.08
CA PRO A 302 13.58 13.72 -8.50
C PRO A 302 14.94 13.04 -8.30
#